data_AF-A0A852RYX5-F1
#
_entry.id   AF-A0A852RYX5-F1
#
_cell.length_a   1.000
_cell.length_b   1.000
_cell.length_c   1.000
_cell.angle_alpha   90.00
_cell.angle_beta   90.00
_cell.angle_gamma   90.00
#
_symmetry.space_group_name_H-M   'P 1'
#
loop_
_entity.id
_entity.type
_entity.pdbx_description
1 polymer ?
#
loop_
_entity_poly.entity_id
_entity_poly.type
_entity_poly.pdbx_seq_one_letter_code
_entity_poly.pdbx_strand_id
1 'polypeptide(L)'
;MTRADSDEHYVLDLCDEVLGSAGSRQHRFDWLLGDPGAHGRRVRLPVDSFWPTHGIVVEYRERQHDEPIAFFDKPERLTLSGVHRGIQRRMYDERRDHVIPEHGLRLFVIRASDLDSKPSGRLRRSRDADLLAIESLLAGARTNEPQPHPLGGPDGVRELSVGQLLRMHADILRELRRRGLVRTKNAPLGDLAEYAAALAYGGVLAKNSKKSFDLIARDGRRIQVKARSVDRSTSPSQTFSIIRTLDFDAALFVLIDSETNAVSAAYEWLPADIELRGRWSNHTRGRTIRINQLGAAGTDVTALVSSGWLQLLSVIDSLDGVVLPDPGATHADGPEPTQ
;
A
#
# COMPACT_ATOMS: atom_id res chain seq x y z
N MET A 1 -6.12 -36.85 -17.67
CA MET A 1 -5.86 -36.80 -16.22
C MET A 1 -7.05 -36.16 -15.56
N THR A 2 -7.75 -36.92 -14.74
CA THR A 2 -8.98 -36.54 -14.04
C THR A 2 -8.72 -35.41 -13.05
N ARG A 3 -9.66 -34.45 -12.93
CA ARG A 3 -9.59 -33.31 -12.00
C ARG A 3 -9.43 -33.71 -10.51
N ALA A 4 -9.71 -34.98 -10.20
CA ALA A 4 -9.61 -35.57 -8.86
C ALA A 4 -8.17 -35.76 -8.35
N ASP A 5 -7.14 -35.63 -9.20
CA ASP A 5 -5.73 -35.77 -8.79
C ASP A 5 -5.01 -34.41 -8.58
N SER A 6 -5.75 -33.30 -8.54
CA SER A 6 -5.16 -31.97 -8.32
C SER A 6 -4.72 -31.79 -6.87
N ASP A 7 -3.59 -31.12 -6.65
CA ASP A 7 -3.16 -30.72 -5.30
C ASP A 7 -4.20 -29.80 -4.64
N GLU A 8 -4.93 -28.99 -5.44
CA GLU A 8 -6.10 -28.23 -5.00
C GLU A 8 -7.15 -29.13 -4.35
N HIS A 9 -7.54 -30.23 -5.02
CA HIS A 9 -8.59 -31.11 -4.52
C HIS A 9 -8.18 -31.76 -3.20
N TYR A 10 -6.95 -32.26 -3.13
CA TYR A 10 -6.37 -32.84 -1.91
C TYR A 10 -6.41 -31.87 -0.73
N VAL A 11 -6.02 -30.61 -0.94
CA VAL A 11 -6.03 -29.59 0.13
C VAL A 11 -7.46 -29.27 0.58
N LEU A 12 -8.39 -29.10 -0.36
CA LEU A 12 -9.77 -28.78 -0.04
C LEU A 12 -10.49 -29.92 0.70
N ASP A 13 -10.12 -31.18 0.44
CA ASP A 13 -10.64 -32.34 1.17
C ASP A 13 -10.13 -32.36 2.62
N LEU A 14 -8.85 -32.02 2.85
CA LEU A 14 -8.32 -31.85 4.21
C LEU A 14 -9.01 -30.68 4.94
N CYS A 15 -9.34 -29.59 4.24
CA CYS A 15 -10.14 -28.51 4.83
C CYS A 15 -11.55 -28.98 5.23
N ASP A 16 -12.20 -29.85 4.44
CA ASP A 16 -13.51 -30.40 4.81
C ASP A 16 -13.44 -31.19 6.13
N GLU A 17 -12.36 -31.97 6.31
CA GLU A 17 -12.11 -32.75 7.52
C GLU A 17 -11.88 -31.84 8.73
N VAL A 18 -11.03 -30.83 8.59
CA VAL A 18 -10.72 -29.87 9.67
C VAL A 18 -11.94 -29.04 10.08
N LEU A 19 -12.78 -28.67 9.11
CA LEU A 19 -14.00 -27.88 9.32
C LEU A 19 -15.25 -28.74 9.58
N GLY A 20 -15.11 -30.08 9.61
CA GLY A 20 -16.19 -31.02 9.89
C GLY A 20 -17.39 -30.94 8.93
N SER A 21 -17.23 -30.34 7.74
CA SER A 21 -18.31 -30.15 6.76
C SER A 21 -17.75 -30.00 5.35
N ALA A 22 -18.54 -30.39 4.35
CA ALA A 22 -18.16 -30.26 2.95
C ALA A 22 -18.33 -28.82 2.47
N GLY A 23 -17.27 -28.23 1.92
CA GLY A 23 -17.28 -26.91 1.32
C GLY A 23 -17.91 -26.91 -0.07
N SER A 24 -18.59 -25.83 -0.42
CA SER A 24 -19.10 -25.56 -1.77
C SER A 24 -17.92 -25.28 -2.71
N ARG A 25 -17.50 -26.28 -3.48
CA ARG A 25 -16.44 -26.14 -4.49
C ARG A 25 -16.83 -25.19 -5.62
N GLN A 26 -15.87 -24.42 -6.14
CA GLN A 26 -16.08 -23.46 -7.24
C GLN A 26 -17.25 -22.49 -7.01
N HIS A 27 -17.50 -22.10 -5.75
CA HIS A 27 -18.64 -21.27 -5.36
C HIS A 27 -18.57 -19.91 -6.06
N ARG A 28 -19.72 -19.35 -6.43
CA ARG A 28 -19.80 -18.07 -7.13
C ARG A 28 -20.74 -17.15 -6.39
N PHE A 29 -20.17 -16.10 -5.79
CA PHE A 29 -20.96 -15.05 -5.18
C PHE A 29 -21.53 -14.11 -6.23
N ASP A 30 -22.71 -13.55 -5.95
CA ASP A 30 -23.36 -12.57 -6.82
C ASP A 30 -22.58 -11.25 -6.90
N TRP A 31 -21.88 -10.90 -5.82
CA TRP A 31 -21.07 -9.69 -5.68
C TRP A 31 -19.62 -9.85 -6.19
N LEU A 32 -19.10 -11.07 -6.31
CA LEU A 32 -17.73 -11.32 -6.76
C LEU A 32 -17.67 -11.40 -8.29
N LEU A 33 -17.55 -10.24 -8.92
CA LEU A 33 -17.63 -10.09 -10.38
C LEU A 33 -16.25 -9.82 -11.01
N GLY A 34 -16.01 -10.45 -12.16
CA GLY A 34 -14.90 -10.18 -13.07
C GLY A 34 -15.10 -8.88 -13.85
N ASP A 35 -14.12 -8.56 -14.70
CA ASP A 35 -14.16 -7.33 -15.48
C ASP A 35 -15.29 -7.34 -16.51
N PRO A 36 -15.84 -6.15 -16.88
CA PRO A 36 -16.79 -6.06 -17.97
C PRO A 36 -16.12 -6.49 -19.28
N GLY A 37 -16.73 -7.44 -19.98
CA GLY A 37 -16.32 -7.78 -21.34
C GLY A 37 -16.69 -6.66 -22.34
N ALA A 38 -16.31 -6.82 -23.60
CA ALA A 38 -16.54 -5.86 -24.69
C ALA A 38 -18.00 -5.35 -24.84
N HIS A 39 -18.98 -6.08 -24.31
CA HIS A 39 -20.41 -5.71 -24.32
C HIS A 39 -20.96 -5.35 -22.94
N GLY A 40 -20.11 -4.99 -21.98
CA GLY A 40 -20.48 -4.57 -20.63
C GLY A 40 -20.88 -5.70 -19.66
N ARG A 41 -21.01 -6.93 -20.14
CA ARG A 41 -21.37 -8.10 -19.32
C ARG A 41 -20.21 -8.50 -18.40
N ARG A 42 -20.50 -8.71 -17.11
CA ARG A 42 -19.56 -9.22 -16.11
C ARG A 42 -19.82 -10.70 -15.81
N VAL A 43 -18.78 -11.44 -15.47
CA VAL A 43 -18.85 -12.87 -15.12
C VAL A 43 -18.55 -13.03 -13.63
N ARG A 44 -19.33 -13.85 -12.90
CA ARG A 44 -19.02 -14.16 -11.49
C ARG A 44 -17.74 -14.97 -11.40
N LEU A 45 -16.80 -14.56 -10.56
CA LEU A 45 -15.55 -15.28 -10.36
C LEU A 45 -15.82 -16.47 -9.41
N PRO A 46 -15.32 -17.67 -9.73
CA PRO A 46 -15.40 -18.79 -8.80
C PRO A 46 -14.36 -18.62 -7.70
N VAL A 47 -14.68 -19.07 -6.50
CA VAL A 47 -13.69 -19.34 -5.44
C VAL A 47 -13.47 -20.84 -5.31
N ASP A 48 -12.29 -21.30 -4.92
CA ASP A 48 -11.99 -22.74 -4.93
C ASP A 48 -12.93 -23.53 -4.01
N SER A 49 -13.17 -23.05 -2.79
CA SER A 49 -14.22 -23.59 -1.93
C SER A 49 -14.72 -22.60 -0.88
N PHE A 50 -16.00 -22.69 -0.53
CA PHE A 50 -16.67 -21.88 0.49
C PHE A 50 -17.42 -22.74 1.51
N TRP A 51 -17.24 -22.49 2.81
CA TRP A 51 -17.94 -23.13 3.92
C TRP A 51 -18.90 -22.12 4.59
N PRO A 52 -20.20 -22.13 4.22
CA PRO A 52 -21.15 -21.13 4.69
C PRO A 52 -21.32 -21.11 6.21
N THR A 53 -21.33 -22.28 6.85
CA THR A 53 -21.50 -22.45 8.30
C THR A 53 -20.37 -21.83 9.10
N HIS A 54 -19.19 -21.67 8.50
CA HIS A 54 -18.00 -21.12 9.15
C HIS A 54 -17.65 -19.71 8.68
N GLY A 55 -18.33 -19.21 7.64
CA GLY A 55 -17.99 -17.94 6.98
C GLY A 55 -16.58 -17.97 6.38
N ILE A 56 -16.14 -19.11 5.83
CA ILE A 56 -14.77 -19.33 5.36
C ILE A 56 -14.74 -19.56 3.85
N VAL A 57 -13.85 -18.86 3.15
CA VAL A 57 -13.44 -19.18 1.79
C VAL A 57 -12.00 -19.67 1.82
N VAL A 58 -11.69 -20.74 1.08
CA VAL A 58 -10.31 -21.23 0.88
C VAL A 58 -9.96 -21.13 -0.60
N GLU A 59 -8.76 -20.62 -0.89
CA GLU A 59 -8.14 -20.57 -2.21
C GLU A 59 -6.80 -21.34 -2.17
N TYR A 60 -6.60 -22.29 -3.08
CA TYR A 60 -5.33 -22.98 -3.24
C TYR A 60 -4.52 -22.36 -4.38
N ARG A 61 -3.39 -21.73 -4.03
CA ARG A 61 -2.53 -21.03 -5.01
C ARG A 61 -1.21 -21.76 -5.20
N GLU A 62 -0.95 -22.22 -6.43
CA GLU A 62 0.38 -22.70 -6.82
C GLU A 62 1.41 -21.56 -6.76
N ARG A 63 2.69 -21.89 -6.54
CA ARG A 63 3.79 -20.92 -6.54
C ARG A 63 3.71 -20.04 -7.80
N GLN A 64 3.50 -18.75 -7.62
CA GLN A 64 3.87 -17.78 -8.64
C GLN A 64 5.40 -17.79 -8.69
N HIS A 65 5.98 -18.26 -9.79
CA HIS A 65 7.40 -18.06 -10.05
C HIS A 65 7.64 -16.55 -10.14
N ASP A 66 8.08 -15.96 -9.03
CA ASP A 66 8.79 -14.69 -8.99
C ASP A 66 10.17 -14.86 -9.62
N GLU A 67 10.19 -15.11 -10.92
CA GLU A 67 11.31 -14.77 -11.78
C GLU A 67 10.80 -13.72 -12.78
N PRO A 68 11.37 -12.51 -12.82
CA PRO A 68 11.12 -11.62 -13.93
C PRO A 68 11.75 -12.26 -15.17
N ILE A 69 10.96 -13.01 -15.94
CA ILE A 69 11.36 -13.41 -17.28
C ILE A 69 11.31 -12.15 -18.12
N ALA A 70 12.47 -11.50 -18.25
CA ALA A 70 12.70 -10.60 -19.35
C ALA A 70 12.32 -11.35 -20.64
N PHE A 71 11.45 -10.74 -21.45
CA PHE A 71 11.29 -11.13 -22.86
C PHE A 71 10.51 -12.44 -23.12
N PHE A 72 9.17 -12.40 -23.13
CA PHE A 72 8.40 -13.35 -23.94
C PHE A 72 7.19 -12.70 -24.61
N ASP A 73 7.46 -12.16 -25.80
CA ASP A 73 6.51 -11.84 -26.86
C ASP A 73 5.67 -13.06 -27.26
N LYS A 74 4.33 -12.91 -27.22
CA LYS A 74 3.40 -13.39 -28.27
C LYS A 74 2.16 -12.46 -28.30
N PRO A 75 2.08 -11.50 -29.23
CA PRO A 75 1.12 -10.40 -29.21
C PRO A 75 -0.31 -10.72 -29.70
N GLU A 76 -0.68 -11.99 -29.94
CA GLU A 76 -1.90 -12.30 -30.70
C GLU A 76 -3.02 -13.05 -29.95
N ARG A 77 -3.01 -13.14 -28.62
CA ARG A 77 -4.16 -13.67 -27.86
C ARG A 77 -4.59 -12.73 -26.74
N LEU A 78 -5.31 -11.69 -27.14
CA LEU A 78 -6.09 -10.83 -26.26
C LEU A 78 -7.23 -11.64 -25.63
N THR A 79 -7.42 -11.50 -24.31
CA THR A 79 -8.68 -11.93 -23.68
C THR A 79 -9.75 -10.87 -23.93
N LEU A 80 -11.04 -11.19 -23.69
CA LEU A 80 -12.19 -10.31 -23.97
C LEU A 80 -12.14 -8.93 -23.28
N SER A 81 -11.22 -8.70 -22.33
CA SER A 81 -10.97 -7.42 -21.66
C SER A 81 -9.65 -6.74 -22.07
N GLY A 82 -8.96 -7.22 -23.11
CA GLY A 82 -7.75 -6.58 -23.65
C GLY A 82 -6.46 -6.79 -22.84
N VAL A 83 -6.49 -7.56 -21.75
CA VAL A 83 -5.31 -7.88 -20.92
C VAL A 83 -4.82 -9.32 -21.12
N HIS A 84 -3.51 -9.54 -20.93
CA HIS A 84 -2.89 -10.87 -21.04
C HIS A 84 -3.40 -11.81 -19.92
N ARG A 85 -3.65 -13.09 -20.24
CA ARG A 85 -4.28 -14.07 -19.33
C ARG A 85 -3.59 -14.21 -17.97
N GLY A 86 -2.27 -14.05 -17.90
CA GLY A 86 -1.51 -14.09 -16.65
C GLY A 86 -1.75 -12.87 -15.74
N ILE A 87 -1.89 -11.68 -16.35
CA ILE A 87 -2.23 -10.43 -15.64
C ILE A 87 -3.67 -10.48 -15.13
N GLN A 88 -4.58 -11.04 -15.93
CA GLN A 88 -5.98 -11.24 -15.55
C GLN A 88 -6.14 -12.15 -14.32
N ARG A 89 -5.33 -13.23 -14.20
CA ARG A 89 -5.34 -14.09 -13.02
C ARG A 89 -4.89 -13.35 -11.76
N ARG A 90 -3.79 -12.59 -11.85
CA ARG A 90 -3.30 -11.76 -10.74
C ARG A 90 -4.35 -10.74 -10.29
N MET A 91 -4.99 -10.06 -11.24
CA MET A 91 -6.07 -9.11 -10.93
C MET A 91 -7.27 -9.77 -10.23
N TYR A 92 -7.61 -11.01 -10.58
CA TYR A 92 -8.73 -11.73 -9.95
C TYR A 92 -8.36 -12.34 -8.59
N ASP A 93 -7.13 -12.76 -8.41
CA ASP A 93 -6.61 -13.20 -7.11
C ASP A 93 -6.59 -12.01 -6.13
N GLU A 94 -6.07 -10.85 -6.56
CA GLU A 94 -6.11 -9.60 -5.79
C GLU A 94 -7.55 -9.17 -5.47
N ARG A 95 -8.49 -9.29 -6.42
CA ARG A 95 -9.91 -8.97 -6.18
C ARG A 95 -10.53 -9.88 -5.12
N ARG A 96 -10.23 -11.18 -5.13
CA ARG A 96 -10.69 -12.11 -4.09
C ARG A 96 -10.12 -11.75 -2.72
N ASP A 97 -8.84 -11.37 -2.68
CA ASP A 97 -8.14 -11.01 -1.44
C ASP A 97 -8.79 -9.85 -0.70
N HIS A 98 -9.42 -8.90 -1.41
CA HIS A 98 -10.05 -7.73 -0.81
C HIS A 98 -11.56 -7.91 -0.63
N VAL A 99 -12.26 -8.31 -1.69
CA VAL A 99 -13.74 -8.30 -1.70
C VAL A 99 -14.32 -9.36 -0.76
N ILE A 100 -13.67 -10.52 -0.59
CA ILE A 100 -14.20 -11.58 0.29
C ILE A 100 -14.22 -11.12 1.77
N PRO A 101 -13.13 -10.58 2.33
CA PRO A 101 -13.14 -9.95 3.65
C PRO A 101 -14.16 -8.83 3.85
N GLU A 102 -14.35 -7.94 2.87
CA GLU A 102 -15.32 -6.83 2.96
C GLU A 102 -16.75 -7.32 3.17
N HIS A 103 -17.08 -8.52 2.64
CA HIS A 103 -18.37 -9.16 2.82
C HIS A 103 -18.49 -9.99 4.11
N GLY A 104 -17.56 -9.80 5.06
CA GLY A 104 -17.59 -10.45 6.37
C GLY A 104 -17.18 -11.93 6.34
N LEU A 105 -16.57 -12.39 5.25
CA LEU A 105 -16.06 -13.75 5.11
C LEU A 105 -14.55 -13.79 5.35
N ARG A 106 -14.06 -14.86 5.97
CA ARG A 106 -12.61 -15.06 6.15
C ARG A 106 -12.04 -15.80 4.95
N LEU A 107 -11.05 -15.19 4.30
CA LEU A 107 -10.32 -15.82 3.21
C LEU A 107 -9.02 -16.46 3.73
N PHE A 108 -8.84 -17.74 3.45
CA PHE A 108 -7.57 -18.45 3.67
C PHE A 108 -6.95 -18.83 2.33
N VAL A 109 -5.74 -18.34 2.09
CA VAL A 109 -4.94 -18.70 0.91
C VAL A 109 -3.93 -19.76 1.33
N ILE A 110 -4.07 -20.97 0.81
CA ILE A 110 -3.17 -22.09 1.09
C ILE A 110 -2.25 -22.27 -0.12
N ARG A 111 -0.94 -22.26 0.11
CA ARG A 111 0.07 -22.52 -0.91
C ARG A 111 0.72 -23.86 -0.67
N ALA A 112 1.30 -24.42 -1.73
CA ALA A 112 2.09 -25.65 -1.62
C ALA A 112 3.24 -25.52 -0.59
N SER A 113 3.82 -24.32 -0.43
CA SER A 113 4.88 -24.04 0.56
C SER A 113 4.41 -24.10 2.01
N ASP A 114 3.11 -23.98 2.24
CA ASP A 114 2.53 -24.00 3.58
C ASP A 114 2.27 -25.44 4.05
N LEU A 115 2.47 -26.41 3.14
CA LEU A 115 2.26 -27.84 3.31
C LEU A 115 3.55 -28.59 2.98
N ASP A 116 3.56 -29.91 3.18
CA ASP A 116 4.70 -30.74 2.82
C ASP A 116 4.83 -30.84 1.29
N SER A 117 5.72 -30.01 0.72
CA SER A 117 5.95 -29.90 -0.71
C SER A 117 7.38 -30.22 -1.13
N LYS A 118 7.52 -30.55 -2.41
CA LYS A 118 8.81 -30.69 -3.08
C LYS A 118 9.32 -29.30 -3.48
N PRO A 119 10.64 -29.10 -3.64
CA PRO A 119 11.20 -27.86 -4.20
C PRO A 119 10.61 -27.49 -5.58
N SER A 120 10.07 -28.47 -6.31
CA SER A 120 9.36 -28.29 -7.58
C SER A 120 7.97 -27.65 -7.46
N GLY A 121 7.49 -27.34 -6.24
CA GLY A 121 6.19 -26.72 -5.98
C GLY A 121 4.99 -27.68 -5.93
N ARG A 122 5.20 -29.00 -6.05
CA ARG A 122 4.14 -30.02 -5.92
C ARG A 122 4.11 -30.60 -4.52
N LEU A 123 2.92 -30.95 -4.03
CA LEU A 123 2.77 -31.58 -2.71
C LEU A 123 3.39 -32.99 -2.69
N ARG A 124 3.98 -33.34 -1.56
CA ARG A 124 4.35 -34.73 -1.21
C ARG A 124 3.13 -35.51 -0.69
N ARG A 125 2.09 -34.79 -0.26
CA ARG A 125 0.83 -35.32 0.29
C ARG A 125 1.08 -36.16 1.54
N SER A 126 1.79 -35.56 2.49
CA SER A 126 2.04 -36.17 3.79
C SER A 126 0.84 -35.86 4.68
N ARG A 127 -0.19 -36.74 4.62
CA ARG A 127 -1.52 -36.48 5.21
C ARG A 127 -1.46 -35.95 6.64
N ASP A 128 -0.72 -36.59 7.54
CA ASP A 128 -0.70 -36.19 8.95
C ASP A 128 -0.02 -34.83 9.15
N ALA A 129 1.05 -34.55 8.41
CA ALA A 129 1.75 -33.26 8.46
C ALA A 129 0.91 -32.13 7.84
N ASP A 130 0.28 -32.41 6.69
CA ASP A 130 -0.57 -31.47 5.96
C ASP A 130 -1.85 -31.16 6.75
N LEU A 131 -2.45 -32.16 7.41
CA LEU A 131 -3.63 -31.98 8.25
C LEU A 131 -3.31 -31.07 9.45
N LEU A 132 -2.19 -31.31 10.15
CA LEU A 132 -1.75 -30.43 11.25
C LEU A 132 -1.46 -29.00 10.77
N ALA A 133 -0.87 -28.84 9.59
CA ALA A 133 -0.64 -27.53 8.99
C ALA A 133 -1.96 -26.81 8.67
N ILE A 134 -2.92 -27.51 8.06
CA ILE A 134 -4.25 -26.96 7.76
C ILE A 134 -5.04 -26.65 9.04
N GLU A 135 -4.97 -27.51 10.06
CA GLU A 135 -5.56 -27.25 11.37
C GLU A 135 -5.01 -25.98 12.01
N SER A 136 -3.70 -25.75 11.88
CA SER A 136 -3.03 -24.57 12.39
C SER A 136 -3.42 -23.32 11.60
N LEU A 137 -3.46 -23.41 10.27
CA LEU A 137 -3.90 -22.32 9.38
C LEU A 137 -5.36 -21.92 9.66
N LEU A 138 -6.22 -22.91 9.87
CA LEU A 138 -7.65 -22.71 10.14
C LEU A 138 -7.97 -22.58 11.65
N ALA A 139 -6.98 -22.60 12.55
CA ALA A 139 -7.21 -22.50 14.00
C ALA A 139 -7.87 -21.18 14.39
N GLY A 140 -7.50 -20.08 13.73
CA GLY A 140 -8.14 -18.77 13.88
C GLY A 140 -9.55 -18.68 13.30
N ALA A 141 -10.07 -19.78 12.73
CA ALA A 141 -11.37 -19.86 12.10
C ALA A 141 -12.47 -20.43 13.03
N ARG A 142 -12.11 -21.04 14.16
CA ARG A 142 -13.06 -21.73 15.07
C ARG A 142 -13.73 -20.80 16.08
N THR A 143 -13.20 -19.59 16.28
CA THR A 143 -13.82 -18.55 17.10
C THR A 143 -14.49 -17.54 16.18
N ASN A 144 -15.74 -17.18 16.50
CA ASN A 144 -16.52 -16.19 15.76
C ASN A 144 -16.18 -14.75 16.20
N GLU A 145 -14.92 -14.51 16.55
CA GLU A 145 -14.43 -13.19 16.95
C GLU A 145 -13.87 -12.47 15.72
N PRO A 146 -14.14 -11.15 15.58
CA PRO A 146 -13.50 -10.34 14.55
C PRO A 146 -11.98 -10.51 14.68
N GLN A 147 -11.33 -10.95 13.60
CA GLN A 147 -9.88 -11.09 13.56
C GLN A 147 -9.24 -9.74 13.92
N PRO A 148 -8.36 -9.67 14.94
CA PRO A 148 -7.62 -8.46 15.21
C PRO A 148 -6.69 -8.17 14.03
N HIS A 149 -6.49 -6.88 13.77
CA HIS A 149 -5.56 -6.32 12.79
C HIS A 149 -4.27 -7.16 12.69
N PRO A 150 -3.69 -7.45 11.50
CA PRO A 150 -2.53 -8.35 11.31
C PRO A 150 -1.27 -8.10 12.16
N LEU A 151 -1.24 -7.01 12.94
CA LEU A 151 -0.16 -6.66 13.86
C LEU A 151 -0.54 -6.79 15.35
N GLY A 152 -1.75 -7.25 15.68
CA GLY A 152 -2.18 -7.42 17.07
C GLY A 152 -1.99 -6.14 17.89
N GLY A 153 -2.53 -5.00 17.42
CA GLY A 153 -2.34 -3.71 18.09
C GLY A 153 -0.86 -3.35 18.33
N PRO A 154 -0.55 -2.44 19.27
CA PRO A 154 0.83 -2.04 19.56
C PRO A 154 1.70 -3.15 20.19
N ASP A 155 1.12 -4.27 20.62
CA ASP A 155 1.83 -5.34 21.32
C ASP A 155 2.41 -6.41 20.37
N GLY A 156 1.79 -6.71 19.23
CA GLY A 156 2.32 -7.71 18.30
C GLY A 156 3.64 -7.31 17.62
N VAL A 157 3.96 -6.00 17.55
CA VAL A 157 5.27 -5.51 17.08
C VAL A 157 6.39 -5.89 18.05
N ARG A 158 6.10 -6.01 19.36
CA ARG A 158 7.08 -6.34 20.41
C ARG A 158 7.55 -7.79 20.34
N GLU A 159 6.73 -8.66 19.75
CA GLU A 159 6.98 -10.10 19.62
C GLU A 159 7.78 -10.44 18.34
N LEU A 160 7.93 -9.48 17.43
CA LEU A 160 8.69 -9.66 16.20
C LEU A 160 10.20 -9.55 16.45
N SER A 161 10.96 -10.47 15.85
CA SER A 161 12.41 -10.33 15.77
C SER A 161 12.81 -9.11 14.92
N VAL A 162 14.01 -8.56 15.16
CA VAL A 162 14.58 -7.47 14.35
C VAL A 162 14.53 -7.79 12.85
N GLY A 163 14.81 -9.03 12.45
CA GLY A 163 14.73 -9.45 11.04
C GLY A 163 13.30 -9.41 10.47
N GLN A 164 12.29 -9.76 11.27
CA GLN A 164 10.88 -9.64 10.87
C GLN A 164 10.45 -8.17 10.80
N LEU A 165 10.88 -7.32 11.73
CA LEU A 165 10.64 -5.88 11.70
C LEU A 165 11.22 -5.23 10.44
N LEU A 166 12.46 -5.58 10.07
CA LEU A 166 13.11 -5.08 8.87
C LEU A 166 12.43 -5.57 7.58
N ARG A 167 11.99 -6.84 7.54
CA ARG A 167 11.22 -7.39 6.41
C ARG A 167 9.87 -6.70 6.27
N MET A 168 9.13 -6.57 7.37
CA MET A 168 7.86 -5.86 7.42
C MET A 168 8.01 -4.41 6.95
N HIS A 169 9.06 -3.72 7.40
CA HIS A 169 9.39 -2.38 6.91
C HIS A 169 9.65 -2.35 5.40
N ALA A 170 10.42 -3.31 4.87
CA ALA A 170 10.68 -3.41 3.44
C ALA A 170 9.42 -3.73 2.62
N ASP A 171 8.53 -4.56 3.15
CA ASP A 171 7.26 -4.93 2.51
C ASP A 171 6.28 -3.74 2.49
N ILE A 172 6.18 -2.99 3.59
CA ILE A 172 5.43 -1.73 3.64
C ILE A 172 5.99 -0.74 2.60
N LEU A 173 7.31 -0.56 2.52
CA LEU A 173 7.92 0.33 1.53
C LEU A 173 7.70 -0.13 0.08
N ARG A 174 7.65 -1.44 -0.16
CA ARG A 174 7.34 -1.98 -1.49
C ARG A 174 5.90 -1.69 -1.87
N GLU A 175 4.98 -1.85 -0.94
CA GLU A 175 3.55 -1.60 -1.15
C GLU A 175 3.25 -0.11 -1.35
N LEU A 176 3.79 0.77 -0.51
CA LEU A 176 3.66 2.21 -0.69
C LEU A 176 4.22 2.68 -2.06
N ARG A 177 5.30 2.05 -2.54
CA ARG A 177 5.85 2.36 -3.87
C ARG A 177 4.94 1.87 -4.99
N ARG A 178 4.39 0.66 -4.86
CA ARG A 178 3.40 0.11 -5.80
C ARG A 178 2.19 1.03 -5.94
N ARG A 179 1.74 1.63 -4.83
CA ARG A 179 0.64 2.62 -4.79
C ARG A 179 1.03 4.01 -5.31
N GLY A 180 2.30 4.25 -5.65
CA GLY A 180 2.78 5.55 -6.13
C GLY A 180 2.98 6.61 -5.03
N LEU A 181 2.87 6.22 -3.76
CA LEU A 181 2.94 7.12 -2.60
C LEU A 181 4.38 7.47 -2.20
N VAL A 182 5.32 6.56 -2.45
CA VAL A 182 6.74 6.74 -2.10
C VAL A 182 7.62 6.45 -3.29
N ARG A 183 8.65 7.26 -3.47
CA ARG A 183 9.56 7.24 -4.62
C ARG A 183 10.90 6.62 -4.26
N THR A 184 11.31 6.66 -2.98
CA THR A 184 12.61 6.14 -2.51
C THR A 184 12.47 4.93 -1.58
N LYS A 185 13.59 4.26 -1.25
CA LYS A 185 13.66 3.18 -0.25
C LYS A 185 13.83 3.70 1.19
N ASN A 186 13.71 5.02 1.40
CA ASN A 186 13.83 5.63 2.72
C ASN A 186 12.46 5.66 3.42
N ALA A 187 12.45 6.07 4.68
CA ALA A 187 11.22 6.25 5.44
C ALA A 187 10.21 7.10 4.63
N PRO A 188 8.94 6.65 4.52
CA PRO A 188 7.99 7.14 3.54
C PRO A 188 7.49 8.57 3.83
N LEU A 189 7.72 9.05 5.05
CA LEU A 189 7.15 10.28 5.57
C LEU A 189 7.44 11.51 4.72
N GLY A 190 8.66 11.62 4.17
CA GLY A 190 9.04 12.73 3.30
C GLY A 190 8.19 12.75 2.02
N ASP A 191 8.15 11.62 1.32
CA ASP A 191 7.40 11.48 0.07
C ASP A 191 5.88 11.68 0.30
N LEU A 192 5.34 11.17 1.42
CA LEU A 192 3.94 11.38 1.80
C LEU A 192 3.64 12.85 2.12
N ALA A 193 4.54 13.54 2.82
CA ALA A 193 4.37 14.96 3.11
C ALA A 193 4.47 15.82 1.86
N GLU A 194 5.33 15.46 0.90
CA GLU A 194 5.38 16.11 -0.42
C GLU A 194 4.04 15.96 -1.16
N TYR A 195 3.45 14.76 -1.16
CA TYR A 195 2.15 14.53 -1.78
C TYR A 195 1.02 15.30 -1.10
N ALA A 196 0.95 15.27 0.24
CA ALA A 196 -0.04 16.02 1.00
C ALA A 196 0.10 17.54 0.77
N ALA A 197 1.33 18.05 0.67
CA ALA A 197 1.58 19.44 0.34
C ALA A 197 1.14 19.77 -1.10
N ALA A 198 1.31 18.86 -2.06
CA ALA A 198 0.82 19.05 -3.42
C ALA A 198 -0.71 19.16 -3.46
N LEU A 199 -1.42 18.32 -2.71
CA LEU A 199 -2.88 18.45 -2.54
C LEU A 199 -3.25 19.79 -1.90
N ALA A 200 -2.58 20.14 -0.79
CA ALA A 200 -2.83 21.35 -0.02
C ALA A 200 -2.65 22.64 -0.85
N TYR A 201 -1.62 22.70 -1.70
CA TYR A 201 -1.34 23.86 -2.55
C TYR A 201 -1.94 23.76 -3.96
N GLY A 202 -2.69 22.69 -4.26
CA GLY A 202 -3.16 22.38 -5.62
C GLY A 202 -2.03 22.32 -6.65
N GLY A 203 -0.85 21.87 -6.21
CA GLY A 203 0.40 21.88 -6.96
C GLY A 203 0.76 20.53 -7.57
N VAL A 204 1.87 20.51 -8.31
CA VAL A 204 2.39 19.32 -9.00
C VAL A 204 3.77 18.97 -8.46
N LEU A 205 3.98 17.69 -8.16
CA LEU A 205 5.28 17.18 -7.69
C LEU A 205 6.35 17.32 -8.78
N ALA A 206 7.54 17.77 -8.39
CA ALA A 206 8.67 17.89 -9.31
C ALA A 206 9.12 16.52 -9.83
N LYS A 207 9.62 16.49 -11.08
CA LYS A 207 10.27 15.32 -11.68
C LYS A 207 11.67 15.14 -11.09
N ASN A 208 12.06 13.91 -10.79
CA ASN A 208 13.37 13.60 -10.22
C ASN A 208 14.51 14.02 -11.15
N SER A 209 15.50 14.76 -10.60
CA SER A 209 16.94 14.51 -10.77
C SER A 209 17.88 15.72 -10.64
N LYS A 210 17.44 16.98 -10.53
CA LYS A 210 18.38 18.12 -10.34
C LYS A 210 17.84 19.38 -9.62
N LYS A 211 16.59 19.42 -9.14
CA LYS A 211 15.97 20.67 -8.68
C LYS A 211 15.90 20.76 -7.14
N SER A 212 16.09 21.97 -6.62
CA SER A 212 16.15 22.32 -5.20
C SER A 212 14.79 22.47 -4.52
N PHE A 213 13.73 21.90 -5.11
CA PHE A 213 12.36 21.98 -4.62
C PHE A 213 11.61 20.69 -4.96
N ASP A 214 10.55 20.39 -4.22
CA ASP A 214 9.83 19.11 -4.31
C ASP A 214 8.50 19.24 -5.07
N LEU A 215 7.90 20.43 -5.11
CA LEU A 215 6.66 20.69 -5.85
C LEU A 215 6.57 22.13 -6.38
N ILE A 216 5.68 22.34 -7.34
CA ILE A 216 5.27 23.66 -7.84
C ILE A 216 3.81 23.87 -7.44
N ALA A 217 3.53 24.86 -6.60
CA ALA A 217 2.18 25.21 -6.15
C ALA A 217 1.34 25.80 -7.29
N ARG A 218 0.01 25.85 -7.13
CA ARG A 218 -0.90 26.41 -8.14
C ARG A 218 -0.59 27.87 -8.51
N ASP A 219 -0.05 28.62 -7.55
CA ASP A 219 0.38 30.01 -7.73
C ASP A 219 1.76 30.15 -8.42
N GLY A 220 2.37 29.03 -8.82
CA GLY A 220 3.66 28.98 -9.51
C GLY A 220 4.87 28.94 -8.58
N ARG A 221 4.71 29.05 -7.26
CA ARG A 221 5.83 28.99 -6.32
C ARG A 221 6.43 27.60 -6.24
N ARG A 222 7.76 27.54 -6.22
CA ARG A 222 8.55 26.33 -5.99
C ARG A 222 8.67 26.10 -4.49
N ILE A 223 8.16 24.97 -4.02
CA ILE A 223 8.11 24.64 -2.60
C ILE A 223 9.05 23.46 -2.30
N GLN A 224 9.94 23.63 -1.33
CA GLN A 224 10.72 22.54 -0.74
C GLN A 224 10.02 22.06 0.54
N VAL A 225 9.73 20.78 0.66
CA VAL A 225 9.10 20.16 1.81
C VAL A 225 10.15 19.49 2.71
N LYS A 226 9.98 19.66 4.02
CA LYS A 226 10.77 19.01 5.07
C LYS A 226 9.83 18.50 6.14
N ALA A 227 9.70 17.18 6.25
CA ALA A 227 8.82 16.55 7.22
C ALA A 227 9.59 15.85 8.34
N ARG A 228 8.94 15.73 9.50
CA ARG A 228 9.44 14.93 10.62
C ARG A 228 8.31 14.29 11.43
N SER A 229 8.55 13.05 11.85
CA SER A 229 7.73 12.39 12.86
C SER A 229 8.09 12.94 14.24
N VAL A 230 7.09 13.19 15.07
CA VAL A 230 7.24 13.64 16.46
C VAL A 230 6.31 12.84 17.36
N ASP A 231 6.70 12.70 18.61
CA ASP A 231 5.90 12.15 19.70
C ASP A 231 6.16 12.96 20.98
N ARG A 232 5.53 12.56 22.10
CA ARG A 232 5.70 13.23 23.40
C ARG A 232 7.14 13.19 23.94
N SER A 233 7.96 12.24 23.47
CA SER A 233 9.36 12.08 23.87
C SER A 233 10.33 12.86 22.98
N THR A 234 9.83 13.41 21.86
CA THR A 234 10.67 14.06 20.86
C THR A 234 11.23 15.37 21.37
N SER A 235 12.57 15.45 21.42
CA SER A 235 13.24 16.66 21.88
C SER A 235 12.99 17.85 20.93
N PRO A 236 12.59 19.02 21.47
CA PRO A 236 12.39 20.23 20.66
C PRO A 236 13.66 20.73 19.95
N SER A 237 14.85 20.27 20.37
CA SER A 237 16.13 20.64 19.74
C SER A 237 16.51 19.77 18.55
N GLN A 238 15.75 18.71 18.24
CA GLN A 238 16.05 17.89 17.08
C GLN A 238 15.88 18.69 15.79
N THR A 239 16.68 18.37 14.75
CA THR A 239 16.74 19.12 13.48
C THR A 239 16.09 18.41 12.30
N PHE A 240 15.41 19.14 11.41
CA PHE A 240 15.01 18.64 10.09
C PHE A 240 16.22 18.21 9.26
N SER A 241 15.95 17.48 8.17
CA SER A 241 16.97 17.12 7.19
C SER A 241 17.63 18.36 6.57
N ILE A 242 18.89 18.21 6.17
CA ILE A 242 19.74 19.30 5.69
C ILE A 242 19.15 19.97 4.44
N ILE A 243 19.13 21.31 4.43
CA ILE A 243 18.80 22.13 3.26
C ILE A 243 20.11 22.59 2.64
N ARG A 244 20.45 22.06 1.46
CA ARG A 244 21.75 22.30 0.79
C ARG A 244 21.77 23.58 -0.04
N THR A 245 20.63 23.95 -0.60
CA THR A 245 20.46 25.08 -1.51
C THR A 245 19.17 25.80 -1.17
N LEU A 246 19.10 27.09 -1.43
CA LEU A 246 17.90 27.91 -1.21
C LEU A 246 17.25 28.35 -2.53
N ASP A 247 17.42 27.56 -3.60
CA ASP A 247 16.81 27.79 -4.91
C ASP A 247 15.37 27.28 -4.96
N PHE A 248 14.52 27.90 -4.15
CA PHE A 248 13.09 27.69 -4.04
C PHE A 248 12.44 28.98 -3.50
N ASP A 249 11.12 29.10 -3.63
CA ASP A 249 10.41 30.32 -3.25
C ASP A 249 9.91 30.24 -1.80
N ALA A 250 9.61 29.04 -1.31
CA ALA A 250 9.36 28.79 0.11
C ALA A 250 9.74 27.36 0.54
N ALA A 251 10.00 27.16 1.83
CA ALA A 251 10.14 25.86 2.45
C ALA A 251 8.97 25.57 3.38
N LEU A 252 8.30 24.44 3.17
CA LEU A 252 7.27 23.92 4.06
C LEU A 252 7.90 22.94 5.07
N PHE A 253 7.80 23.26 6.35
CA PHE A 253 8.14 22.36 7.45
C PHE A 253 6.89 21.71 8.01
N VAL A 254 6.87 20.38 8.12
CA VAL A 254 5.71 19.61 8.59
C VAL A 254 6.12 18.71 9.75
N LEU A 255 5.39 18.78 10.86
CA LEU A 255 5.48 17.85 11.98
C LEU A 255 4.25 16.93 11.95
N ILE A 256 4.50 15.63 12.04
CA ILE A 256 3.45 14.61 12.04
C ILE A 256 3.59 13.84 13.35
N ASP A 257 2.52 13.78 14.11
CA ASP A 257 2.45 13.03 15.35
C ASP A 257 2.44 11.52 15.04
N SER A 258 3.42 10.76 15.53
CA SER A 258 3.54 9.32 15.23
C SER A 258 2.50 8.45 15.92
N GLU A 259 1.85 8.93 16.98
CA GLU A 259 0.83 8.16 17.70
C GLU A 259 -0.53 8.27 17.02
N THR A 260 -0.86 9.48 16.57
CA THR A 260 -2.17 9.83 15.97
C THR A 260 -2.15 9.89 14.45
N ASN A 261 -0.95 9.91 13.84
CA ASN A 261 -0.73 10.13 12.41
C ASN A 261 -1.34 11.46 11.89
N ALA A 262 -1.49 12.45 12.77
CA ALA A 262 -2.03 13.76 12.44
C ALA A 262 -0.91 14.80 12.26
N VAL A 263 -1.16 15.82 11.43
CA VAL A 263 -0.27 16.99 11.32
C VAL A 263 -0.38 17.79 12.61
N SER A 264 0.69 17.84 13.40
CA SER A 264 0.72 18.57 14.66
C SER A 264 1.12 20.03 14.49
N ALA A 265 1.91 20.34 13.45
CA ALA A 265 2.22 21.70 13.04
C ALA A 265 2.74 21.74 11.60
N ALA A 266 2.45 22.81 10.87
CA ALA A 266 3.08 23.10 9.59
C ALA A 266 3.34 24.59 9.40
N TYR A 267 4.57 24.94 8.99
CA TYR A 267 5.01 26.32 8.81
C TYR A 267 5.70 26.50 7.46
N GLU A 268 5.32 27.54 6.74
CA GLU A 268 5.93 27.95 5.49
C GLU A 268 6.92 29.09 5.74
N TRP A 269 8.18 28.87 5.42
CA TRP A 269 9.28 29.82 5.62
C TRP A 269 9.84 30.31 4.30
N LEU A 270 10.26 31.57 4.25
CA LEU A 270 11.00 32.11 3.11
C LEU A 270 12.47 31.68 3.18
N PRO A 271 13.19 31.65 2.05
CA PRO A 271 14.64 31.45 2.03
C PRO A 271 15.38 32.35 3.02
N ALA A 272 14.98 33.62 3.16
CA ALA A 272 15.56 34.58 4.09
C ALA A 272 15.42 34.16 5.57
N ASP A 273 14.28 33.55 5.96
CA ASP A 273 14.08 33.04 7.32
C ASP A 273 15.04 31.89 7.62
N ILE A 274 15.27 31.02 6.63
CA ILE A 274 16.18 29.88 6.72
C ILE A 274 17.63 30.36 6.80
N GLU A 275 18.00 31.41 6.06
CA GLU A 275 19.33 32.02 6.17
C GLU A 275 19.59 32.61 7.54
N LEU A 276 18.62 33.35 8.07
CA LEU A 276 18.74 34.05 9.35
C LEU A 276 18.79 33.09 10.53
N ARG A 277 17.97 32.02 10.51
CA ARG A 277 17.74 31.16 11.68
C ARG A 277 18.37 29.78 11.56
N GLY A 278 18.69 29.35 10.35
CA GLY A 278 19.26 28.04 10.08
C GLY A 278 20.71 27.92 10.51
N ARG A 279 21.02 26.83 11.22
CA ARG A 279 22.40 26.55 11.62
C ARG A 279 23.16 25.95 10.43
N TRP A 280 24.19 26.65 9.99
CA TRP A 280 25.11 26.13 8.97
C TRP A 280 25.92 24.94 9.48
N SER A 281 26.07 23.93 8.62
CA SER A 281 26.90 22.76 8.83
C SER A 281 27.98 22.69 7.75
N ASN A 282 29.24 22.80 8.17
CA ASN A 282 30.40 22.69 7.28
C ASN A 282 30.58 21.28 6.71
N HIS A 283 30.21 20.24 7.47
CA HIS A 283 30.39 18.85 7.06
C HIS A 283 29.39 18.42 5.97
N THR A 284 28.13 18.84 6.11
CA THR A 284 27.05 18.48 5.17
C THR A 284 26.74 19.54 4.12
N ARG A 285 27.45 20.69 4.17
CA ARG A 285 27.32 21.84 3.27
C ARG A 285 25.87 22.30 3.10
N GLY A 286 25.24 22.67 4.21
CA GLY A 286 23.87 23.16 4.20
C GLY A 286 23.41 23.68 5.56
N ARG A 287 22.13 24.05 5.64
CA ARG A 287 21.49 24.57 6.84
C ARG A 287 20.53 23.55 7.46
N THR A 288 20.48 23.53 8.79
CA THR A 288 19.53 22.73 9.57
C THR A 288 18.65 23.64 10.40
N ILE A 289 17.38 23.26 10.55
CA ILE A 289 16.37 23.97 11.34
C ILE A 289 15.93 23.05 12.46
N ARG A 290 15.80 23.57 13.68
CA ARG A 290 15.29 22.84 14.84
C ARG A 290 13.78 22.96 14.95
N ILE A 291 13.15 21.95 15.53
CA ILE A 291 11.69 21.90 15.73
C ILE A 291 11.20 23.14 16.50
N ASN A 292 11.88 23.49 17.60
CA ASN A 292 11.49 24.63 18.43
C ASN A 292 11.60 26.01 17.75
N GLN A 293 12.21 26.08 16.55
CA GLN A 293 12.31 27.33 15.81
C GLN A 293 11.09 27.60 14.93
N LEU A 294 10.28 26.58 14.58
CA LEU A 294 9.27 26.70 13.51
C LEU A 294 8.28 27.85 13.71
N GLY A 295 7.73 28.00 14.92
CA GLY A 295 6.79 29.08 15.23
C GLY A 295 7.43 30.47 15.39
N ALA A 296 8.74 30.60 15.25
CA ALA A 296 9.43 31.88 15.41
C ALA A 296 9.48 32.72 14.12
N ALA A 297 9.10 32.16 12.98
CA ALA A 297 9.05 32.83 11.68
C ALA A 297 8.08 32.12 10.73
N GLY A 298 7.93 32.68 9.53
CA GLY A 298 7.07 32.13 8.49
C GLY A 298 5.59 32.26 8.79
N THR A 299 4.79 31.61 7.96
CA THR A 299 3.32 31.57 8.07
C THR A 299 2.89 30.21 8.59
N ASP A 300 2.02 30.19 9.60
CA ASP A 300 1.37 28.96 10.04
C ASP A 300 0.35 28.51 8.99
N VAL A 301 0.59 27.35 8.40
CA VAL A 301 -0.25 26.71 7.37
C VAL A 301 -0.77 25.35 7.85
N THR A 302 -0.76 25.10 9.17
CA THR A 302 -1.13 23.82 9.78
C THR A 302 -2.49 23.33 9.32
N ALA A 303 -3.51 24.19 9.33
CA ALA A 303 -4.87 23.81 8.92
C ALA A 303 -4.96 23.39 7.44
N LEU A 304 -4.24 24.10 6.57
CA LEU A 304 -4.20 23.83 5.13
C LEU A 304 -3.53 22.48 4.85
N VAL A 305 -2.35 22.25 5.45
CA VAL A 305 -1.61 21.00 5.29
C VAL A 305 -2.32 19.83 5.95
N SER A 306 -2.98 20.04 7.09
CA SER A 306 -3.81 19.02 7.75
C SER A 306 -4.94 18.56 6.83
N SER A 307 -5.57 19.48 6.10
CA SER A 307 -6.64 19.16 5.14
C SER A 307 -6.09 18.32 3.98
N GLY A 308 -4.95 18.70 3.40
CA GLY A 308 -4.28 17.92 2.37
C GLY A 308 -3.81 16.54 2.86
N TRP A 309 -3.36 16.45 4.10
CA TRP A 309 -2.95 15.20 4.75
C TRP A 309 -4.15 14.27 4.97
N LEU A 310 -5.28 14.77 5.47
CA LEU A 310 -6.51 13.99 5.60
C LEU A 310 -7.06 13.55 4.25
N GLN A 311 -6.97 14.39 3.23
CA GLN A 311 -7.34 14.01 1.86
C GLN A 311 -6.43 12.91 1.33
N LEU A 312 -5.12 12.99 1.55
CA LEU A 312 -4.17 11.91 1.23
C LEU A 312 -4.57 10.62 1.95
N LEU A 313 -4.82 10.66 3.26
CA LEU A 313 -5.23 9.48 4.02
C LEU A 313 -6.55 8.90 3.51
N SER A 314 -7.56 9.74 3.24
CA SER A 314 -8.84 9.32 2.67
C SER A 314 -8.69 8.71 1.27
N VAL A 315 -7.78 9.24 0.46
CA VAL A 315 -7.44 8.63 -0.83
C VAL A 315 -6.79 7.26 -0.57
N ILE A 316 -5.80 7.15 0.31
CA ILE A 316 -5.16 5.86 0.65
C ILE A 316 -6.17 4.83 1.15
N ASP A 317 -7.13 5.25 1.99
CA ASP A 317 -8.17 4.41 2.58
C ASP A 317 -9.25 4.00 1.57
N SER A 318 -9.42 4.74 0.47
CA SER A 318 -10.35 4.41 -0.63
C SER A 318 -9.69 3.64 -1.78
N LEU A 319 -8.38 3.40 -1.71
CA LEU A 319 -7.57 2.75 -2.74
C LEU A 319 -7.44 1.24 -2.53
N ASP A 320 -8.56 0.53 -2.68
CA ASP A 320 -8.54 -0.83 -3.21
C ASP A 320 -8.54 -0.76 -4.74
N GLY A 321 -7.33 -0.75 -5.33
CA GLY A 321 -7.13 -1.02 -6.76
C GLY A 321 -7.16 0.16 -7.74
N VAL A 322 -7.10 1.41 -7.31
CA VAL A 322 -7.06 2.58 -8.22
C VAL A 322 -5.67 3.25 -8.22
N VAL A 323 -5.25 3.76 -9.38
CA VAL A 323 -4.03 4.57 -9.53
C VAL A 323 -4.32 5.95 -8.93
N LEU A 324 -3.46 6.44 -8.02
CA LEU A 324 -3.58 7.81 -7.50
C LEU A 324 -3.76 8.80 -8.66
N PRO A 325 -4.73 9.73 -8.58
CA PRO A 325 -4.81 10.80 -9.56
C PRO A 325 -3.46 11.50 -9.58
N ASP A 326 -2.86 11.59 -10.78
CA ASP A 326 -1.68 12.43 -10.96
C ASP A 326 -2.13 13.86 -10.65
N PRO A 327 -1.59 14.52 -9.61
CA PRO A 327 -1.93 15.92 -9.36
C PRO A 327 -1.57 16.83 -10.55
N GLY A 328 -0.84 16.34 -11.56
CA GLY A 328 -0.61 16.99 -12.85
C GLY A 328 -1.64 16.72 -13.97
N ALA A 329 -2.68 15.91 -13.76
CA ALA A 329 -3.71 15.65 -14.77
C ALA A 329 -4.88 16.65 -14.64
N THR A 330 -4.66 17.91 -15.03
CA THR A 330 -5.78 18.83 -15.26
C THR A 330 -6.51 18.46 -16.54
N HIS A 331 -7.84 18.38 -16.44
CA HIS A 331 -8.78 18.30 -17.54
C HIS A 331 -8.47 19.32 -18.64
N ALA A 332 -7.94 18.84 -19.77
CA ALA A 332 -7.99 19.56 -21.03
C ALA A 332 -9.34 19.23 -21.69
N ASP A 333 -10.42 19.87 -21.21
CA ASP A 333 -11.69 19.97 -21.95
C ASP A 333 -12.46 21.17 -21.40
N GLY A 334 -12.06 22.35 -21.87
CA GLY A 334 -12.89 23.55 -21.88
C GLY A 334 -13.20 23.88 -23.35
N PRO A 335 -14.43 24.24 -23.71
CA PRO A 335 -14.83 24.40 -25.10
C PRO A 335 -14.10 25.60 -25.72
N GLU A 336 -13.65 25.42 -26.97
CA GLU A 336 -13.08 26.49 -27.79
C GLU A 336 -14.04 27.70 -27.87
N PRO A 337 -13.52 28.93 -27.78
CA PRO A 337 -14.32 30.12 -28.02
C PRO A 337 -14.66 30.18 -29.51
N THR A 338 -15.95 30.11 -29.81
CA THR A 338 -16.47 30.41 -31.14
C THR A 338 -16.25 31.91 -31.42
N GLN A 339 -15.70 32.20 -32.60
CA GLN A 339 -15.39 33.55 -33.10
C GLN A 339 -16.62 34.47 -33.16
#